data_AF-A0A4U8TEP3-F1
#
_entry.id   AF-A0A4U8TEP3-F1
#
_cell.length_a   1.000
_cell.length_b   1.000
_cell.length_c   1.000
_cell.angle_alpha   90.00
_cell.angle_beta   90.00
_cell.angle_gamma   90.00
#
_symmetry.space_group_name_H-M   'P 1'
#
loop_
_entity.id
_entity.type
_entity.pdbx_description
1 polymer ?
#
loop_
_entity_poly.entity_id
_entity_poly.type
_entity_poly.pdbx_seq_one_letter_code
_entity_poly.pdbx_strand_id
1 'polypeptide(L)'
;MDNRRQIQNLKDYAELAWASYGYFECIGNRFDKEKDKFVSIANVLDIQYKDLKIIDEKGFKIATLNGDFTPTQAKIFFEKYDMLIHQPNTEYRKVA
;
A
#
# COMPACT_ATOMS: atom_id res chain seq x y z
N MET A 1 -2.94 7.75 28.56
CA MET A 1 -3.16 7.16 27.22
C MET A 1 -4.08 5.97 27.38
N ASP A 2 -5.07 5.81 26.50
CA ASP A 2 -6.01 4.67 26.55
C ASP A 2 -5.45 3.49 25.74
N ASN A 3 -5.38 2.31 26.35
CA ASN A 3 -4.81 1.10 25.73
C ASN A 3 -5.60 0.68 24.48
N ARG A 4 -6.92 0.87 24.48
CA ARG A 4 -7.76 0.56 23.32
C ARG A 4 -7.38 1.42 22.10
N ARG A 5 -7.09 2.69 22.34
CA ARG A 5 -6.68 3.63 21.29
C ARG A 5 -5.30 3.29 20.73
N GLN A 6 -4.37 2.86 21.58
CA GLN A 6 -3.05 2.39 21.14
C GLN A 6 -3.15 1.15 20.25
N ILE A 7 -3.99 0.18 20.64
CA ILE A 7 -4.24 -1.03 19.85
C ILE A 7 -4.87 -0.68 18.50
N GLN A 8 -5.83 0.26 18.47
CA GLN A 8 -6.44 0.68 17.21
C GLN A 8 -5.42 1.33 16.28
N ASN A 9 -4.59 2.24 16.79
CA ASN A 9 -3.54 2.87 16.01
C ASN A 9 -2.58 1.83 15.42
N LEU A 10 -2.15 0.84 16.21
CA LEU A 10 -1.28 -0.24 15.73
C LEU A 10 -1.90 -1.03 14.57
N LYS A 11 -3.21 -1.32 14.64
CA LYS A 11 -3.93 -1.98 13.54
C LYS A 11 -3.99 -1.10 12.31
N ASP A 12 -4.39 0.16 12.46
CA ASP A 12 -4.50 1.10 11.35
C ASP A 12 -3.15 1.29 10.63
N TYR A 13 -2.05 1.37 11.38
CA TYR A 13 -0.70 1.46 10.80
C TYR A 13 -0.28 0.16 10.11
N ALA A 14 -0.63 -1.00 10.65
CA ALA A 14 -0.32 -2.29 10.02
C ALA A 14 -1.09 -2.48 8.70
N GLU A 15 -2.38 -2.13 8.69
CA GLU A 15 -3.22 -2.16 7.48
C GLU A 15 -2.68 -1.21 6.41
N LEU A 16 -2.32 0.02 6.81
CA LEU A 16 -1.73 1.01 5.90
C LEU A 16 -0.38 0.52 5.33
N ALA A 17 0.50 -0.02 6.18
CA ALA A 17 1.80 -0.54 5.75
C ALA A 17 1.64 -1.70 4.76
N TRP A 18 0.69 -2.60 4.99
CA TRP A 18 0.43 -3.69 4.05
C TRP A 18 -0.13 -3.18 2.72
N ALA A 19 -1.16 -2.34 2.77
CA ALA A 19 -1.80 -1.82 1.56
C ALA A 19 -0.88 -0.88 0.76
N SER A 20 0.07 -0.22 1.42
CA SER A 20 1.07 0.66 0.78
C SER A 20 1.81 0.01 -0.38
N TYR A 21 2.06 -1.31 -0.30
CA TYR A 21 2.70 -2.07 -1.37
C TYR A 21 1.95 -1.98 -2.70
N GLY A 22 0.62 -1.90 -2.66
CA GLY A 22 -0.22 -1.74 -3.85
C GLY A 22 -0.21 -0.32 -4.45
N TYR A 23 0.29 0.67 -3.70
CA TYR A 23 0.34 2.08 -4.11
C TYR A 23 1.75 2.54 -4.54
N PHE A 24 2.76 1.68 -4.49
CA PHE A 24 4.10 2.03 -4.97
C PHE A 24 4.15 2.30 -6.48
N GLU A 25 3.27 1.67 -7.26
CA GLU A 25 3.10 2.00 -8.69
C GLU A 25 2.65 3.47 -8.89
N CYS A 26 1.97 4.04 -7.89
CA CYS A 26 1.45 5.40 -7.96
C CYS A 26 2.51 6.47 -7.61
N ILE A 27 3.74 6.09 -7.27
CA ILE A 27 4.82 7.04 -6.95
C ILE A 27 5.08 7.97 -8.16
N GLY A 28 5.27 9.26 -7.89
CA GLY A 28 5.46 10.28 -8.93
C GLY A 28 4.16 10.87 -9.49
N ASN A 29 3.00 10.30 -9.17
CA ASN A 29 1.70 10.93 -9.45
C ASN A 29 1.39 12.04 -8.45
N ARG A 30 0.26 12.74 -8.66
CA ARG A 30 -0.16 13.86 -7.81
C ARG A 30 -1.37 13.50 -6.96
N PHE A 31 -1.54 14.18 -5.84
CA PHE A 31 -2.78 14.12 -5.08
C PHE A 31 -3.82 15.07 -5.68
N ASP A 32 -5.09 14.67 -5.67
CA ASP A 32 -6.20 15.46 -6.17
C ASP A 32 -6.36 16.79 -5.40
N LYS A 33 -6.26 16.72 -4.07
CA LYS A 33 -6.38 17.86 -3.16
C LYS A 33 -5.08 18.63 -2.95
N GLU A 34 -3.93 18.00 -3.21
CA GLU A 34 -2.60 18.59 -3.00
C GLU A 34 -1.77 18.43 -4.28
N LYS A 35 -2.15 19.18 -5.33
CA LYS A 35 -1.54 19.08 -6.67
C LYS A 35 -0.05 19.42 -6.70
N ASP A 36 0.44 20.17 -5.72
CA ASP A 36 1.85 20.55 -5.60
C ASP A 36 2.70 19.46 -4.92
N LYS A 37 2.07 18.45 -4.30
CA LYS A 37 2.77 17.32 -3.71
C LYS A 37 2.68 16.09 -4.60
N PHE A 38 3.83 15.49 -4.82
CA PHE A 38 3.93 14.20 -5.46
C PHE A 38 3.75 13.07 -4.46
N VAL A 39 3.21 11.96 -4.93
CA VAL A 39 3.14 10.71 -4.18
C VAL A 39 4.56 10.20 -3.98
N SER A 40 4.96 10.08 -2.72
CA SER A 40 6.23 9.49 -2.29
C SER A 40 5.94 8.29 -1.38
N ILE A 41 6.94 7.43 -1.19
CA ILE A 41 6.85 6.28 -0.28
C ILE A 41 6.43 6.72 1.13
N ALA A 42 7.00 7.84 1.62
CA ALA A 42 6.68 8.38 2.94
C ALA A 42 5.21 8.81 3.04
N ASN A 43 4.68 9.48 2.01
CA ASN A 43 3.30 9.96 2.01
C ASN A 43 2.29 8.79 1.95
N VAL A 44 2.62 7.72 1.22
CA VAL A 44 1.77 6.51 1.14
C VAL A 44 1.67 5.80 2.49
N LEU A 45 2.73 5.83 3.30
CA LEU A 45 2.79 5.21 4.62
C LEU A 45 2.29 6.12 5.75
N ASP A 46 1.96 7.36 5.45
CA ASP A 46 1.54 8.35 6.43
C ASP A 46 0.00 8.42 6.50
N ILE A 47 -0.52 8.17 7.70
CA ILE A 47 -1.96 8.20 7.99
C ILE A 47 -2.59 9.56 7.71
N GLN A 48 -1.81 10.65 7.68
CA GLN A 48 -2.30 11.98 7.30
C GLN A 48 -2.80 12.03 5.86
N TYR A 49 -2.27 11.19 4.97
CA TYR A 49 -2.65 11.12 3.56
C TYR A 49 -3.71 10.03 3.29
N LYS A 50 -4.26 9.43 4.36
CA LYS A 50 -5.34 8.45 4.26
C LYS A 50 -6.56 9.06 3.54
N ASP A 51 -7.18 8.26 2.70
CA ASP A 51 -8.35 8.58 1.87
C ASP A 51 -8.12 9.68 0.81
N LEU A 52 -6.88 10.13 0.60
CA LEU A 52 -6.57 11.02 -0.51
C LEU A 52 -6.60 10.27 -1.84
N LYS A 53 -7.12 10.96 -2.86
CA LYS A 53 -7.17 10.45 -4.23
C LYS A 53 -5.88 10.79 -4.95
N ILE A 54 -5.37 9.81 -5.69
CA ILE A 54 -4.22 9.97 -6.56
C ILE A 54 -4.74 10.16 -7.99
N ILE A 55 -4.17 11.15 -8.66
CA ILE A 55 -4.48 11.52 -10.05
C ILE A 55 -3.23 11.48 -10.92
N ASP A 56 -3.43 11.11 -12.17
CA ASP A 56 -2.42 11.18 -13.23
C ASP A 56 -2.13 12.65 -13.63
N GLU A 57 -1.11 12.87 -14.46
CA GLU A 57 -0.76 14.17 -15.04
C GLU A 57 -1.94 14.86 -15.74
N LYS A 58 -2.82 14.06 -16.35
CA LYS A 58 -4.05 14.51 -17.02
C LYS A 58 -5.23 14.76 -16.09
N GLY A 59 -5.08 14.47 -14.79
CA GLY A 59 -6.13 14.64 -13.78
C GLY A 59 -7.10 13.46 -13.63
N PHE A 60 -6.84 12.34 -14.30
CA PHE A 60 -7.66 11.13 -14.15
C PHE A 60 -7.37 10.42 -12.82
N LYS A 61 -8.42 9.95 -12.14
CA LYS A 61 -8.28 9.21 -10.88
C LYS A 61 -7.64 7.84 -11.14
N ILE A 62 -6.52 7.60 -10.49
CA ILE A 62 -5.81 6.31 -10.50
C ILE A 62 -6.27 5.46 -9.32
N ALA A 63 -6.18 6.01 -8.11
CA ALA A 63 -6.36 5.26 -6.87
C ALA A 63 -6.81 6.15 -5.70
N THR A 64 -7.11 5.52 -4.56
CA THR A 64 -7.41 6.20 -3.29
C THR A 64 -6.58 5.55 -2.20
N LEU A 65 -5.87 6.32 -1.36
CA LEU A 65 -5.05 5.81 -0.26
C LEU A 65 -5.89 5.43 0.96
N ASN A 66 -6.82 4.51 0.79
CA ASN A 66 -7.74 4.08 1.85
C ASN A 66 -7.23 2.87 2.66
N GLY A 67 -6.04 2.36 2.34
CA GLY A 67 -5.52 1.15 2.97
C GLY A 67 -6.25 -0.12 2.56
N ASP A 68 -7.00 -0.11 1.46
CA ASP A 68 -7.79 -1.25 1.02
C ASP A 68 -6.93 -2.31 0.33
N PHE A 69 -6.91 -3.51 0.92
CA PHE A 69 -6.31 -4.73 0.38
C PHE A 69 -7.38 -5.78 0.09
N THR A 70 -8.51 -5.36 -0.51
CA THR A 70 -9.55 -6.29 -0.97
C THR A 70 -8.97 -7.39 -1.88
N PRO A 71 -9.65 -8.55 -1.98
CA PRO A 71 -9.23 -9.63 -2.87
C PRO A 71 -8.98 -9.19 -4.31
N THR A 72 -9.74 -8.19 -4.80
CA THR A 72 -9.56 -7.59 -6.13
C THR A 72 -8.21 -6.86 -6.23
N GLN A 73 -7.86 -6.04 -5.23
CA GLN A 73 -6.58 -5.34 -5.17
C GLN A 73 -5.41 -6.33 -5.11
N ALA A 74 -5.53 -7.37 -4.28
CA ALA A 74 -4.54 -8.44 -4.15
C ALA A 74 -4.36 -9.22 -5.46
N LYS A 75 -5.47 -9.53 -6.15
CA LYS A 75 -5.43 -10.22 -7.45
C LYS A 75 -4.70 -9.38 -8.50
N ILE A 76 -5.04 -8.09 -8.63
CA ILE A 76 -4.35 -7.17 -9.56
C ILE A 76 -2.86 -7.05 -9.22
N PHE A 77 -2.51 -7.01 -7.94
CA PHE A 77 -1.12 -6.99 -7.50
C PHE A 77 -0.38 -8.25 -7.96
N PHE A 78 -0.93 -9.44 -7.72
CA PHE A 78 -0.30 -10.70 -8.16
C PHE A 78 -0.35 -10.94 -9.68
N GLU A 79 -1.20 -10.25 -10.42
CA GLU A 79 -1.18 -10.24 -11.88
C GLU A 79 -0.04 -9.36 -12.44
N LYS A 80 0.36 -8.31 -11.72
CA LYS A 80 1.38 -7.35 -12.17
C LYS A 80 2.78 -7.63 -11.62
N TYR A 81 2.89 -8.22 -10.44
CA TYR A 81 4.14 -8.40 -9.72
C TYR A 81 4.37 -9.87 -9.36
N ASP A 82 5.56 -10.37 -9.70
CA ASP A 82 6.02 -11.67 -9.22
C ASP A 82 6.41 -11.55 -7.74
N MET A 83 5.79 -12.39 -6.89
CA MET A 83 6.18 -12.48 -5.50
C MET A 83 7.51 -13.25 -5.40
N LEU A 84 8.61 -12.53 -5.19
CA LEU A 84 9.91 -13.14 -4.91
C LEU A 84 9.93 -13.66 -3.47
N ILE A 85 9.74 -14.97 -3.30
CA ILE A 85 9.87 -15.64 -2.02
C ILE A 85 11.36 -15.83 -1.73
N HIS A 86 11.97 -14.90 -0.99
CA HIS A 86 13.35 -15.06 -0.53
C HIS A 86 13.39 -15.97 0.71
N GLN A 87 13.25 -17.28 0.50
CA GLN A 87 13.56 -18.28 1.53
C GLN A 87 14.60 -19.28 1.01
N PRO A 88 15.89 -19.12 1.36
CA PRO A 88 16.94 -20.04 0.90
C PRO A 88 16.85 -21.45 1.52
N ASN A 89 16.05 -21.66 2.58
CA ASN A 89 16.05 -22.88 3.39
C ASN A 89 14.74 -23.70 3.38
N THR A 90 13.83 -23.47 2.42
CA THR A 90 12.54 -24.22 2.34
C THR A 90 12.39 -25.13 1.13
N GLU A 91 13.48 -25.45 0.43
CA GLU A 91 13.50 -26.67 -0.38
C GLU A 91 13.41 -27.88 0.58
N TYR A 92 12.20 -28.43 0.72
CA TYR A 92 12.00 -29.72 1.36
C TYR A 92 12.85 -30.74 0.60
N ARG A 93 13.99 -31.12 1.16
CA ARG A 93 14.76 -32.29 0.75
C ARG A 93 13.80 -33.48 0.82
N LYS A 94 13.27 -33.93 -0.32
CA LYS A 94 12.60 -35.22 -0.41
C LYS A 94 13.64 -36.26 -0.05
N VAL A 95 13.60 -36.74 1.18
CA VAL A 95 14.37 -37.89 1.63
C VAL A 95 13.77 -39.09 0.90
N ALA A 96 14.49 -39.59 -0.09
CA ALA A 96 14.22 -40.87 -0.75
C ALA A 96 14.74 -42.02 0.12
#